data_AF-A0A3A9CDM4-F1
#
_entry.id   AF-A0A3A9CDM4-F1
#
_cell.length_a   1.000
_cell.length_b   1.000
_cell.length_c   1.000
_cell.angle_alpha   90.00
_cell.angle_beta   90.00
_cell.angle_gamma   90.00
#
_symmetry.space_group_name_H-M   'P 1'
#
loop_
_entity.id
_entity.type
_entity.pdbx_description
1 polymer ?
#
loop_
_entity_poly.entity_id
_entity_poly.type
_entity_poly.pdbx_seq_one_letter_code
_entity_poly.pdbx_strand_id
1 'polypeptide(L)'
;MGIFEDYNSSGKRNMSATRTDFIRQVGAEGIRGIVKEVLLGGNIRDFTEFITQKRLIESYAALLDLYMGRIGNHVDSVEEYAGCVLNDYMEARGRDPKTLDLWLLGLTRKGFDNITRDNIQDYKYSFTASVEDISEGLEKEYGPVSGTIEVGARKLSLNWTVLSLLFTAAGRRSALISDL
;
A
#
# COMPACT_ATOMS: atom_id res chain seq x y z
N MET A 1 -20.02 1.93 0.36
CA MET A 1 -19.01 2.09 1.44
C MET A 1 -17.66 2.21 0.75
N GLY A 2 -16.76 3.12 1.13
CA GLY A 2 -15.53 3.41 0.36
C GLY A 2 -14.37 2.46 0.69
N ILE A 3 -13.41 2.21 -0.20
CA ILE A 3 -12.28 1.26 0.00
C ILE A 3 -11.54 1.57 1.30
N PHE A 4 -11.29 2.85 1.54
CA PHE A 4 -10.65 3.29 2.77
C PHE A 4 -11.43 2.96 4.05
N GLU A 5 -12.76 2.89 4.02
CA GLU A 5 -13.52 2.57 5.23
C GLU A 5 -13.20 1.17 5.77
N ASP A 6 -12.95 0.23 4.86
CA ASP A 6 -12.57 -1.15 5.18
C ASP A 6 -11.07 -1.31 5.46
N TYR A 7 -10.28 -0.26 5.24
CA TYR A 7 -8.88 -0.28 5.62
C TYR A 7 -8.75 -0.28 7.13
N ASN A 8 -7.97 -1.22 7.67
CA ASN A 8 -7.91 -1.41 9.11
C ASN A 8 -7.31 -0.19 9.84
N SER A 9 -7.59 -0.10 11.15
CA SER A 9 -7.21 1.07 11.96
C SER A 9 -5.70 1.30 12.01
N SER A 10 -4.89 0.23 11.96
CA SER A 10 -3.43 0.30 11.93
C SER A 10 -2.92 0.88 10.61
N GLY A 11 -3.49 0.43 9.49
CA GLY A 11 -3.22 0.95 8.16
C GLY A 11 -3.58 2.43 8.06
N LYS A 12 -4.81 2.79 8.47
CA LYS A 12 -5.29 4.19 8.51
C LYS A 12 -4.35 5.08 9.32
N ARG A 13 -3.95 4.62 10.52
CA ARG A 13 -3.02 5.35 11.39
C ARG A 13 -1.66 5.53 10.74
N ASN A 14 -1.14 4.49 10.07
CA ASN A 14 0.16 4.58 9.41
C ASN A 14 0.15 5.57 8.22
N MET A 15 -1.00 5.80 7.58
CA MET A 15 -1.13 6.83 6.53
C MET A 15 -1.10 8.26 7.07
N SER A 16 -1.64 8.49 8.27
CA SER A 16 -1.76 9.82 8.89
C SER A 16 -0.79 10.08 10.04
N ALA A 17 0.13 9.14 10.29
CA ALA A 17 1.03 9.17 11.45
C ALA A 17 1.85 10.46 11.51
N THR A 18 1.77 11.12 12.66
CA THR A 18 2.44 12.39 12.94
C THR A 18 3.70 12.21 13.80
N ARG A 19 4.49 13.28 13.95
CA ARG A 19 5.61 13.32 14.91
C ARG A 19 5.16 13.04 16.34
N THR A 20 3.94 13.43 16.70
CA THR A 20 3.36 13.17 18.03
C THR A 20 3.11 11.68 18.25
N ASP A 21 2.68 10.97 17.20
CA ASP A 21 2.51 9.51 17.25
C ASP A 21 3.84 8.79 17.43
N PHE A 22 4.92 9.31 16.83
CA PHE A 22 6.27 8.80 17.04
C PHE A 22 6.70 8.94 18.51
N ILE A 23 6.54 10.13 19.11
CA ILE A 23 6.89 10.37 20.52
C ILE A 23 6.08 9.45 21.44
N ARG A 24 4.80 9.22 21.13
CA ARG A 24 3.93 8.33 21.90
C ARG A 24 4.35 6.86 21.79
N GLN A 25 4.83 6.44 20.62
CA GLN A 25 5.26 5.07 20.34
C GLN A 25 6.62 4.73 20.97
N VAL A 26 7.54 5.69 21.00
CA VAL A 26 8.86 5.54 21.62
C VAL A 26 8.81 5.74 23.14
N GLY A 27 7.94 6.63 23.61
CA GLY A 27 7.82 7.00 25.02
C GLY A 27 8.92 7.95 25.49
N ALA A 28 8.67 8.63 26.62
CA ALA A 28 9.57 9.68 27.13
C ALA A 28 10.98 9.15 27.46
N GLU A 29 11.09 7.93 27.97
CA GLU A 29 12.38 7.28 28.29
C GLU A 29 13.14 6.86 27.03
N GLY A 30 12.45 6.35 26.01
CA GLY A 30 13.07 6.05 24.72
C GLY A 30 13.61 7.30 24.04
N ILE A 31 12.89 8.42 24.11
CA ILE A 31 13.36 9.72 23.58
C ILE A 31 14.58 10.21 24.36
N ARG A 32 14.61 10.08 25.70
CA ARG A 32 15.79 10.44 26.51
C ARG A 32 17.01 9.60 26.13
N GLY A 33 16.81 8.31 25.89
CA GLY A 33 17.86 7.40 25.40
C GLY A 33 18.41 7.84 24.05
N ILE A 34 17.53 8.12 23.08
CA ILE A 34 17.92 8.61 21.76
C ILE A 34 18.70 9.92 21.85
N VAL A 35 18.20 10.90 22.62
CA VAL A 35 18.88 12.19 22.80
C VAL A 35 20.27 12.00 23.42
N LYS A 36 20.39 11.14 24.45
CA LYS A 36 21.67 10.82 25.07
C LYS A 36 22.65 10.22 24.06
N GLU A 37 22.22 9.22 23.28
CA GLU A 37 23.08 8.55 22.30
C GLU A 37 23.52 9.51 21.19
N VAL A 38 22.64 10.37 20.71
CA VAL A 38 23.00 11.43 19.73
C VAL A 38 24.04 12.40 20.32
N LEU A 39 23.88 12.82 21.57
CA LEU A 39 24.87 13.68 22.24
C LEU A 39 26.22 13.00 22.47
N LEU A 40 26.25 11.66 22.51
CA LEU A 40 27.48 10.86 22.58
C LEU A 40 28.07 10.54 21.21
N GLY A 41 27.50 11.07 20.11
CA GLY A 41 27.96 10.85 18.74
C GLY A 41 27.34 9.64 18.05
N GLY A 42 26.33 9.02 18.64
CA GLY A 42 25.54 7.94 18.05
C GLY A 42 24.64 8.41 16.91
N ASN A 43 24.31 7.50 16.00
CA ASN A 43 23.48 7.81 14.84
C ASN A 43 21.99 7.62 15.16
N ILE A 44 21.18 8.66 15.00
CA ILE A 44 19.73 8.57 15.23
C ILE A 44 19.04 7.56 14.32
N ARG A 45 19.64 7.26 13.16
CA ARG A 45 19.14 6.25 12.21
C ARG A 45 19.01 4.88 12.84
N ASP A 46 19.94 4.49 13.71
CA ASP A 46 19.98 3.18 14.34
C ASP A 46 18.72 2.95 15.21
N PHE A 47 18.09 4.02 15.69
CA PHE A 47 16.86 3.98 16.47
C PHE A 47 15.59 4.08 15.63
N THR A 48 15.63 4.84 14.54
CA THR A 48 14.45 5.07 13.70
C THR A 48 14.22 3.94 12.69
N GLU A 49 15.26 3.20 12.31
CA GLU A 49 15.18 2.12 11.30
C GLU A 49 14.20 1.00 11.69
N PHE A 50 14.27 0.50 12.91
CA PHE A 50 13.34 -0.54 13.40
C PHE A 50 11.89 -0.04 13.48
N ILE A 51 11.70 1.25 13.77
CA ILE A 51 10.37 1.87 13.83
C ILE A 51 9.80 1.97 12.41
N THR A 52 10.62 2.38 11.44
CA THR A 52 10.27 2.43 10.03
C THR A 52 9.94 1.03 9.51
N GLN A 53 10.76 0.02 9.80
CA GLN A 53 10.51 -1.37 9.42
C GLN A 53 9.19 -1.89 9.98
N LYS A 54 8.91 -1.64 11.26
CA LYS A 54 7.64 -2.02 11.89
C LYS A 54 6.44 -1.37 11.18
N ARG A 55 6.50 -0.07 10.89
CA ARG A 55 5.44 0.67 10.19
C ARG A 55 5.19 0.14 8.78
N LEU A 56 6.26 -0.23 8.06
CA LEU A 56 6.14 -0.85 6.73
C LEU A 56 5.40 -2.18 6.82
N ILE A 57 5.83 -3.08 7.71
CA ILE A 57 5.22 -4.40 7.88
C ILE A 57 3.74 -4.28 8.29
N GLU A 58 3.42 -3.42 9.26
CA GLU A 58 2.03 -3.17 9.67
C GLU A 58 1.19 -2.62 8.51
N SER A 59 1.77 -1.77 7.66
CA SER A 59 1.08 -1.25 6.48
C SER A 59 0.86 -2.32 5.42
N TYR A 60 1.83 -3.22 5.18
CA TYR A 60 1.66 -4.32 4.22
C TYR A 60 0.65 -5.35 4.70
N ALA A 61 0.65 -5.65 6.00
CA ALA A 61 -0.36 -6.51 6.60
C ALA A 61 -1.76 -5.91 6.45
N ALA A 62 -1.91 -4.59 6.63
CA ALA A 62 -3.18 -3.90 6.39
C ALA A 62 -3.60 -3.91 4.92
N LEU A 63 -2.66 -3.81 3.97
CA LEU A 63 -2.96 -3.92 2.54
C LEU A 63 -3.42 -5.33 2.18
N LEU A 64 -2.76 -6.36 2.70
CA LEU A 64 -3.19 -7.74 2.52
C LEU A 64 -4.59 -7.97 3.09
N ASP A 65 -4.84 -7.47 4.30
CA ASP A 65 -6.14 -7.54 4.98
C ASP A 65 -7.26 -6.89 4.16
N LEU A 66 -7.01 -5.69 3.61
CA LEU A 66 -7.92 -5.00 2.70
C LEU A 66 -8.15 -5.79 1.43
N TYR A 67 -7.08 -6.30 0.82
CA TYR A 67 -7.17 -7.08 -0.40
C TYR A 67 -8.03 -8.32 -0.18
N MET A 68 -7.76 -9.11 0.87
CA MET A 68 -8.54 -10.30 1.21
C MET A 68 -9.98 -9.98 1.63
N GLY A 69 -10.22 -8.85 2.30
CA GLY A 69 -11.54 -8.47 2.80
C GLY A 69 -12.48 -7.93 1.72
N ARG A 70 -11.93 -7.23 0.73
CA ARG A 70 -12.74 -6.41 -0.18
C ARG A 70 -12.44 -6.65 -1.65
N ILE A 71 -11.19 -6.77 -2.02
CA ILE A 71 -10.78 -6.70 -3.43
C ILE A 71 -10.62 -8.12 -4.02
N GLY A 72 -9.73 -8.94 -3.48
CA GLY A 72 -9.38 -10.26 -4.03
C GLY A 72 -10.47 -11.32 -3.98
N ASN A 73 -11.61 -11.06 -3.34
CA ASN A 73 -12.78 -11.94 -3.33
C ASN A 73 -13.97 -11.41 -4.14
N HIS A 74 -13.91 -10.18 -4.65
CA HIS A 74 -15.01 -9.53 -5.38
C HIS A 74 -14.59 -9.05 -6.76
N VAL A 75 -13.44 -9.50 -7.23
CA VAL A 75 -12.83 -9.03 -8.48
C VAL A 75 -12.25 -10.23 -9.21
N ASP A 76 -12.81 -10.52 -10.38
CA ASP A 76 -12.46 -11.70 -11.18
C ASP A 76 -11.34 -11.40 -12.20
N SER A 77 -10.99 -10.13 -12.39
CA SER A 77 -9.97 -9.70 -13.35
C SER A 77 -9.23 -8.42 -12.92
N VAL A 78 -8.06 -8.17 -13.52
CA VAL A 78 -7.31 -6.92 -13.31
C VAL A 78 -8.12 -5.71 -13.79
N GLU A 79 -8.93 -5.86 -14.83
CA GLU A 79 -9.76 -4.79 -15.35
C GLU A 79 -10.83 -4.36 -14.33
N GLU A 80 -11.51 -5.34 -13.72
CA GLU A 80 -12.51 -5.10 -12.69
C GLU A 80 -11.87 -4.52 -11.41
N TYR A 81 -10.65 -4.97 -11.06
CA TYR A 81 -9.85 -4.38 -9.98
C TYR A 81 -9.66 -2.89 -10.23
N ALA A 82 -9.13 -2.54 -11.40
CA ALA A 82 -8.81 -1.17 -11.76
C ALA A 82 -10.08 -0.32 -11.80
N GLY A 83 -11.18 -0.86 -12.35
CA GLY A 83 -12.48 -0.20 -12.37
C GLY A 83 -13.03 0.10 -10.97
N CYS A 84 -12.99 -0.88 -10.07
CA CYS A 84 -13.47 -0.72 -8.69
C CYS A 84 -12.70 0.38 -7.96
N VAL A 85 -11.36 0.33 -7.99
CA VAL A 85 -10.51 1.30 -7.31
C VAL A 85 -10.66 2.70 -7.91
N LEU A 86 -10.74 2.81 -9.24
CA LEU A 86 -10.90 4.09 -9.92
C LEU A 86 -12.25 4.74 -9.63
N ASN A 87 -13.32 3.95 -9.58
CA ASN A 87 -14.65 4.43 -9.23
C ASN A 87 -14.68 4.93 -7.78
N ASP A 88 -14.09 4.20 -6.83
CA ASP A 88 -14.00 4.64 -5.42
C ASP A 88 -13.25 5.99 -5.32
N TYR A 89 -12.12 6.10 -6.02
CA TYR A 89 -11.34 7.33 -6.07
C TYR A 89 -12.12 8.53 -6.66
N MET A 90 -12.93 8.29 -7.71
CA MET A 90 -13.77 9.32 -8.33
C MET A 90 -14.94 9.73 -7.42
N GLU A 91 -15.55 8.79 -6.71
CA GLU A 91 -16.64 9.02 -5.75
C GLU A 91 -16.16 9.68 -4.44
N ALA A 92 -14.86 9.60 -4.14
CA ALA A 92 -14.26 10.24 -2.97
C ALA A 92 -14.12 11.78 -3.08
N ARG A 93 -14.75 12.45 -4.07
CA ARG A 93 -14.73 13.92 -4.21
C ARG A 93 -15.15 14.63 -2.91
N GLY A 94 -14.16 15.20 -2.21
CA GLY A 94 -14.34 15.98 -0.98
C GLY A 94 -14.07 15.24 0.34
N ARG A 95 -13.80 13.94 0.29
CA ARG A 95 -13.36 13.14 1.45
C ARG A 95 -11.87 12.81 1.30
N ASP A 96 -11.09 12.93 2.38
CA ASP A 96 -9.72 12.41 2.37
C ASP A 96 -9.80 10.90 2.66
N PRO A 97 -9.56 10.08 1.62
CA PRO A 97 -8.32 9.28 1.58
C PRO A 97 -7.91 8.85 0.15
N LYS A 98 -7.77 9.81 -0.78
CA LYS A 98 -7.35 9.58 -2.18
C LYS A 98 -6.06 8.78 -2.34
N THR A 99 -5.19 8.86 -1.35
CA THR A 99 -3.86 8.27 -1.39
C THR A 99 -3.90 6.74 -1.43
N LEU A 100 -4.85 6.09 -0.75
CA LEU A 100 -4.93 4.62 -0.74
C LEU A 100 -5.29 4.07 -2.11
N ASP A 101 -6.30 4.65 -2.76
CA ASP A 101 -6.73 4.21 -4.09
C ASP A 101 -5.63 4.45 -5.13
N LEU A 102 -4.90 5.56 -5.00
CA LEU A 102 -3.72 5.81 -5.83
C LEU A 102 -2.62 4.78 -5.59
N TRP A 103 -2.37 4.34 -4.35
CA TRP A 103 -1.41 3.25 -4.10
C TRP A 103 -1.85 1.95 -4.73
N LEU A 104 -3.13 1.60 -4.62
CA LEU A 104 -3.71 0.41 -5.22
C LEU A 104 -3.58 0.42 -6.75
N LEU A 105 -3.61 1.59 -7.38
CA LEU A 105 -3.33 1.79 -8.80
C LEU A 105 -1.83 1.95 -9.11
N GLY A 106 -0.94 1.96 -8.12
CA GLY A 106 0.47 2.18 -8.37
C GLY A 106 0.78 3.61 -8.83
N LEU A 107 0.02 4.59 -8.37
CA LEU A 107 0.16 6.01 -8.71
C LEU A 107 0.53 6.87 -7.50
N THR A 108 1.13 8.03 -7.82
CA THR A 108 1.18 9.18 -6.91
C THR A 108 0.14 10.20 -7.36
N ARG A 109 -0.17 11.19 -6.51
CA ARG A 109 -1.06 12.29 -6.90
C ARG A 109 -0.59 13.03 -8.16
N LYS A 110 0.72 13.31 -8.25
CA LYS A 110 1.31 13.94 -9.44
C LYS A 110 1.24 13.02 -10.66
N GLY A 111 1.48 11.71 -10.47
CA GLY A 111 1.35 10.71 -11.53
C GLY A 111 -0.07 10.68 -12.08
N PHE A 112 -1.06 10.65 -11.19
CA PHE A 112 -2.46 10.76 -11.55
C PHE A 112 -2.75 12.06 -12.32
N ASP A 113 -2.39 13.22 -11.77
CA ASP A 113 -2.65 14.52 -12.41
C ASP A 113 -2.03 14.64 -13.81
N ASN A 114 -0.88 14.02 -14.05
CA ASN A 114 -0.23 13.99 -15.37
C ASN A 114 -0.98 13.08 -16.36
N ILE A 115 -1.49 11.94 -15.89
CA ILE A 115 -2.12 10.93 -16.72
C ILE A 115 -3.59 11.27 -16.99
N THR A 116 -4.31 11.80 -16.00
CA THR A 116 -5.75 12.07 -16.09
C THR A 116 -6.08 13.42 -16.70
N ARG A 117 -5.09 14.19 -17.17
CA ARG A 117 -5.32 15.41 -17.93
C ARG A 117 -6.09 15.14 -19.23
N ASP A 118 -5.90 13.96 -19.81
CA ASP A 118 -6.45 13.62 -21.11
C ASP A 118 -7.59 12.60 -21.02
N ASN A 119 -7.41 11.44 -20.36
CA ASN A 119 -8.47 10.43 -20.22
C ASN A 119 -8.19 9.38 -19.14
N ILE A 120 -9.07 9.26 -18.15
CA ILE A 120 -8.91 8.30 -17.05
C ILE A 120 -9.15 6.83 -17.46
N GLN A 121 -9.91 6.60 -18.54
CA GLN A 121 -10.16 5.26 -19.06
C GLN A 121 -8.92 4.68 -19.77
N ASP A 122 -8.15 5.53 -20.43
CA ASP A 122 -6.90 5.11 -21.08
C ASP A 122 -5.88 4.62 -20.05
N TYR A 123 -5.90 5.21 -18.86
CA TYR A 123 -5.11 4.73 -17.74
C TYR A 123 -5.56 3.35 -17.25
N LYS A 124 -6.87 3.14 -17.06
CA LYS A 124 -7.42 1.83 -16.66
C LYS A 124 -6.97 0.73 -17.64
N TYR A 125 -7.08 1.00 -18.93
CA TYR A 125 -6.63 0.07 -19.98
C TYR A 125 -5.12 -0.21 -19.90
N SER A 126 -4.31 0.85 -19.83
CA SER A 126 -2.85 0.73 -19.79
C SER A 126 -2.37 0.02 -18.52
N PHE A 127 -2.99 0.29 -17.38
CA PHE A 127 -2.70 -0.39 -16.12
C PHE A 127 -3.02 -1.89 -16.20
N THR A 128 -4.20 -2.22 -16.74
CA THR A 128 -4.64 -3.62 -16.91
C THR A 128 -3.67 -4.39 -17.78
N ALA A 129 -3.41 -3.87 -18.99
CA ALA A 129 -2.47 -4.49 -19.93
C ALA A 129 -1.06 -4.63 -19.34
N SER A 130 -0.59 -3.62 -18.61
CA SER A 130 0.73 -3.67 -17.98
C SER A 130 0.83 -4.74 -16.89
N VAL A 131 -0.18 -4.88 -16.03
CA VAL A 131 -0.15 -5.90 -14.95
C VAL A 131 -0.24 -7.31 -15.53
N GLU A 132 -1.03 -7.52 -16.57
CA GLU A 132 -1.14 -8.80 -17.27
C GLU A 132 0.19 -9.17 -17.95
N ASP A 133 0.78 -8.25 -18.72
CA ASP A 133 2.07 -8.45 -19.38
C ASP A 133 3.20 -8.74 -18.37
N ILE A 134 3.25 -7.98 -17.27
CA ILE A 134 4.21 -8.24 -16.17
C ILE A 134 3.98 -9.61 -15.55
N SER A 135 2.72 -9.98 -15.28
CA SER A 135 2.40 -11.28 -14.64
C SER A 135 2.80 -12.45 -15.54
N GLU A 136 2.52 -12.36 -16.85
CA GLU A 136 2.98 -13.35 -17.82
C GLU A 136 4.51 -13.41 -17.92
N GLY A 137 5.17 -12.25 -17.91
CA GLY A 137 6.63 -12.17 -17.92
C GLY A 137 7.26 -12.84 -16.71
N LEU A 138 6.73 -12.56 -15.51
CA LEU A 138 7.18 -13.18 -14.27
C LEU A 138 6.96 -14.70 -14.26
N GLU A 139 5.84 -15.17 -14.79
CA GLU A 139 5.58 -16.61 -14.92
C GLU A 139 6.55 -17.29 -15.89
N LYS A 140 6.87 -16.64 -17.03
CA LYS A 140 7.84 -17.15 -17.99
C LYS A 140 9.26 -17.19 -17.42
N GLU A 141 9.64 -16.20 -16.61
CA GLU A 141 10.99 -16.06 -16.05
C GLU A 141 11.21 -16.93 -14.81
N TYR A 142 10.28 -16.94 -13.87
CA TYR A 142 10.43 -17.58 -12.55
C TYR A 142 9.58 -18.84 -12.37
N GLY A 143 8.74 -19.18 -13.36
CA GLY A 143 7.77 -20.28 -13.27
C GLY A 143 6.46 -19.85 -12.61
N PRO A 144 5.43 -20.73 -12.61
CA PRO A 144 4.13 -20.42 -12.03
C PRO A 144 4.20 -20.32 -10.50
N VAL A 145 3.53 -19.31 -9.93
CA VAL A 145 3.24 -19.23 -8.50
C VAL A 145 1.83 -19.75 -8.26
N SER A 146 1.70 -20.67 -7.31
CA SER A 146 0.41 -21.17 -6.84
C SER A 146 0.44 -21.37 -5.33
N GLY A 147 -0.70 -21.21 -4.69
CA GLY A 147 -0.84 -21.39 -3.25
C GLY A 147 -2.10 -20.74 -2.71
N THR A 148 -2.25 -20.75 -1.40
CA THR A 148 -3.37 -20.06 -0.73
C THR A 148 -2.86 -19.38 0.53
N ILE A 149 -3.18 -18.09 0.68
CA ILE A 149 -3.01 -17.37 1.94
C ILE A 149 -4.31 -17.49 2.73
N GLU A 150 -4.19 -17.85 4.01
CA GLU A 150 -5.32 -17.90 4.93
C GLU A 150 -5.09 -16.91 6.08
N VAL A 151 -6.06 -16.02 6.30
CA VAL A 151 -6.06 -15.06 7.43
C VAL A 151 -7.41 -15.14 8.13
N GLY A 152 -7.43 -15.82 9.28
CA GLY A 152 -8.68 -16.17 9.95
C GLY A 152 -9.53 -17.06 9.05
N ALA A 153 -10.76 -16.64 8.74
CA ALA A 153 -11.67 -17.37 7.86
C ALA A 153 -11.52 -17.03 6.37
N ARG A 154 -10.72 -16.01 6.02
CA ARG A 154 -10.55 -15.56 4.62
C ARG A 154 -9.44 -16.36 3.95
N LYS A 155 -9.69 -16.74 2.69
CA LYS A 155 -8.72 -17.40 1.83
C LYS A 155 -8.49 -16.56 0.58
N LEU A 156 -7.27 -16.58 0.07
CA LEU A 156 -6.90 -15.92 -1.17
C LEU A 156 -5.99 -16.85 -1.98
N SER A 157 -6.40 -17.16 -3.21
CA SER A 157 -5.56 -17.91 -4.13
C SER A 157 -4.39 -17.04 -4.60
N LEU A 158 -3.18 -17.59 -4.58
CA LEU A 158 -1.98 -16.90 -5.02
C LEU A 158 -1.66 -17.23 -6.46
N ASN A 159 -1.38 -16.18 -7.23
CA ASN A 159 -0.79 -16.21 -8.55
C ASN A 159 0.03 -14.91 -8.75
N TRP A 160 0.73 -14.82 -9.88
CA TRP A 160 1.54 -13.63 -10.18
C TRP A 160 0.73 -12.34 -10.31
N THR A 161 -0.53 -12.42 -10.76
CA THR A 161 -1.42 -11.25 -10.84
C THR A 161 -1.72 -10.67 -9.47
N VAL A 162 -2.14 -11.51 -8.52
CA VAL A 162 -2.42 -11.11 -7.12
C VAL A 162 -1.17 -10.51 -6.49
N LEU A 163 -0.02 -11.16 -6.66
CA LEU A 163 1.24 -10.67 -6.13
C LEU A 163 1.65 -9.33 -6.77
N SER A 164 1.50 -9.18 -8.09
CA SER A 164 1.81 -7.95 -8.80
C SER A 164 0.98 -6.77 -8.30
N LEU A 165 -0.32 -6.97 -8.06
CA LEU A 165 -1.20 -5.94 -7.50
C LEU A 165 -0.79 -5.56 -6.06
N LEU A 166 -0.53 -6.57 -5.21
CA LEU A 166 -0.08 -6.33 -3.83
C LEU A 166 1.28 -5.63 -3.76
N PHE A 167 2.24 -6.04 -4.58
CA PHE A 167 3.57 -5.43 -4.65
C PHE A 167 3.53 -4.02 -5.21
N THR A 168 2.65 -3.75 -6.17
CA THR A 168 2.42 -2.40 -6.68
C THR A 168 1.96 -1.47 -5.57
N ALA A 169 0.95 -1.89 -4.79
CA ALA A 169 0.45 -1.11 -3.66
C ALA A 169 1.51 -0.93 -2.55
N ALA A 170 2.20 -2.01 -2.17
CA ALA A 170 3.25 -1.99 -1.16
C ALA A 170 4.45 -1.13 -1.57
N GLY A 171 4.86 -1.18 -2.85
CA GLY A 171 5.95 -0.38 -3.40
C GLY A 171 5.66 1.12 -3.35
N ARG A 172 4.43 1.54 -3.68
CA ARG A 172 4.03 2.96 -3.55
C ARG A 172 4.01 3.43 -2.11
N ARG A 173 3.60 2.55 -1.20
CA ARG A 173 3.68 2.85 0.23
C ARG A 173 5.13 3.01 0.72
N SER A 174 6.02 2.12 0.29
CA SER A 174 7.43 2.11 0.67
C SER A 174 8.09 3.45 0.33
N ALA A 175 7.90 3.89 -0.92
CA ALA A 175 8.46 5.14 -1.42
C ALA A 175 8.01 6.36 -0.58
N LEU A 176 6.75 6.37 -0.11
CA LEU A 176 6.27 7.47 0.73
C LEU A 176 6.88 7.45 2.14
N ILE A 177 7.13 6.28 2.72
CA ILE A 177 7.73 6.19 4.07
C ILE A 177 9.22 6.51 4.04
N SER A 178 9.94 6.13 2.97
CA SER A 178 11.38 6.41 2.84
C SER A 178 11.71 7.90 2.68
N ASP A 179 10.72 8.71 2.29
CA ASP A 179 10.87 10.16 2.08
C ASP A 179 10.61 11.00 3.36
N LEU A 180 10.32 10.35 4.50
CA LEU A 180 10.05 10.97 5.82
C LEU A 180 11.21 10.79 6.80
#